data_AF-G4RKV5-F1
#
_entry.id   AF-G4RKV5-F1
#
_cell.length_a   1.000
_cell.length_b   1.000
_cell.length_c   1.000
_cell.angle_alpha   90.00
_cell.angle_beta   90.00
_cell.angle_gamma   90.00
#
_symmetry.space_group_name_H-M   'P 1'
#
loop_
_entity.id
_entity.type
_entity.pdbx_description
1 polymer ?
#
loop_
_entity_poly.entity_id
_entity_poly.type
_entity_poly.pdbx_seq_one_letter_code
_entity_poly.pdbx_strand_id
1 'polypeptide(L)'
;MYQRTYYYIDVARSLARRLIAEMTYMSLVGTLSIPPFGALRLRLGSMFPPEVLSSLAWRIANDKPDIAINSALGLRLGGVPSCSMLYREYHELGALCDLIRLKGHLPIYEVLDELVPNLGVILSNMGLSEGDLLISSYRAVNGEAREEELLRLFKLYDEWGLYAHLNAQRNGRRP
;
A
#
# COMPACT_ATOMS: atom_id res chain seq x y z
N MET A 1 18.40 -11.66 7.48
CA MET A 1 17.53 -11.63 6.29
C MET A 1 16.06 -11.51 6.69
N TYR A 2 15.53 -12.43 7.50
CA TYR A 2 14.16 -12.35 8.04
C TYR A 2 13.81 -11.00 8.69
N GLN A 3 14.69 -10.41 9.50
CA GLN A 3 14.43 -9.10 10.12
C GLN A 3 14.25 -7.95 9.11
N ARG A 4 14.97 -7.97 7.98
CA ARG A 4 14.77 -7.00 6.89
C ARG A 4 13.43 -7.24 6.20
N THR A 5 13.10 -8.50 5.93
CA THR A 5 11.80 -8.86 5.35
C THR A 5 10.66 -8.35 6.23
N TYR A 6 10.67 -8.63 7.54
CA TYR A 6 9.63 -8.14 8.46
C TYR A 6 9.52 -6.61 8.45
N TYR A 7 10.65 -5.91 8.53
CA TYR A 7 10.66 -4.45 8.48
C TYR A 7 9.97 -3.89 7.24
N TYR A 8 10.29 -4.41 6.05
CA TYR A 8 9.71 -3.93 4.80
C TYR A 8 8.26 -4.36 4.59
N ILE A 9 7.85 -5.51 5.13
CA ILE A 9 6.42 -5.86 5.21
C ILE A 9 5.67 -4.83 6.07
N ASP A 10 6.23 -4.42 7.21
CA ASP A 10 5.62 -3.38 8.04
C ASP A 10 5.57 -2.01 7.35
N VAL A 11 6.54 -1.69 6.48
CA VAL A 11 6.47 -0.51 5.61
C VAL A 11 5.27 -0.58 4.66
N ALA A 12 5.06 -1.72 3.99
CA ALA A 12 3.90 -1.92 3.11
C ALA A 12 2.57 -1.78 3.87
N ARG A 13 2.49 -2.38 5.07
CA ARG A 13 1.33 -2.25 5.97
C ARG A 13 1.10 -0.81 6.40
N SER A 14 2.16 -0.08 6.76
CA SER A 14 2.06 1.32 7.15
C SER A 14 1.55 2.20 6.00
N LEU A 15 2.03 1.96 4.77
CA LEU A 15 1.50 2.64 3.60
C LEU A 15 0.01 2.33 3.41
N ALA A 16 -0.37 1.04 3.42
CA ALA A 16 -1.76 0.64 3.26
C ALA A 16 -2.67 1.30 4.31
N ARG A 17 -2.27 1.31 5.59
CA ARG A 17 -3.02 1.99 6.66
C ARG A 17 -3.20 3.48 6.42
N ARG A 18 -2.16 4.19 5.96
CA ARG A 18 -2.24 5.62 5.64
C ARG A 18 -3.19 5.88 4.46
N LEU A 19 -3.13 5.04 3.43
CA LEU A 19 -4.03 5.14 2.28
C LEU A 19 -5.48 4.85 2.67
N ILE A 20 -5.71 3.80 3.47
CA ILE A 20 -7.03 3.48 4.05
C ILE A 20 -7.55 4.70 4.81
N ALA A 21 -6.75 5.29 5.68
CA ALA A 21 -7.14 6.46 6.48
C ALA A 21 -7.63 7.62 5.60
N GLU A 22 -6.83 8.00 4.60
CA GLU A 22 -7.13 9.13 3.73
C GLU A 22 -8.33 8.87 2.84
N MET A 23 -8.43 7.66 2.26
CA MET A 23 -9.58 7.28 1.45
C MET A 23 -10.87 7.19 2.26
N THR A 24 -10.83 6.59 3.45
CA THR A 24 -12.00 6.55 4.34
C THR A 24 -12.43 7.96 4.77
N TYR A 25 -11.48 8.85 5.08
CA TYR A 25 -11.79 10.25 5.36
C TYR A 25 -12.45 10.97 4.16
N MET A 26 -11.89 10.78 2.97
CA MET A 26 -12.44 11.34 1.73
C MET A 26 -13.88 10.87 1.46
N SER A 27 -14.14 9.57 1.68
CA SER A 27 -15.48 8.99 1.59
C SER A 27 -16.44 9.58 2.64
N LEU A 28 -16.01 9.70 3.90
CA LEU A 28 -16.81 10.29 4.99
C LEU A 28 -17.22 11.74 4.74
N VAL A 29 -16.30 12.55 4.23
CA VAL A 29 -16.52 13.98 3.95
C VAL A 29 -17.17 14.18 2.58
N GLY A 30 -17.23 13.15 1.73
CA GLY A 30 -17.74 13.24 0.37
C GLY A 30 -16.88 14.14 -0.51
N THR A 31 -15.55 14.09 -0.36
CA THR A 31 -14.62 14.93 -1.11
C THR A 31 -13.57 14.11 -1.86
N LEU A 32 -13.28 14.54 -3.09
CA LEU A 32 -12.14 14.04 -3.88
C LEU A 32 -10.90 14.94 -3.74
N SER A 33 -10.96 15.97 -2.88
CA SER A 33 -9.84 16.86 -2.64
C SER A 33 -8.73 16.17 -1.86
N ILE A 34 -7.60 15.92 -2.52
CA ILE A 34 -6.45 15.23 -1.94
C ILE A 34 -5.79 16.11 -0.84
N PRO A 35 -5.61 15.60 0.39
CA PRO A 35 -4.97 16.33 1.48
C PRO A 35 -3.56 16.84 1.14
N PRO A 36 -3.17 18.08 1.52
CA PRO A 36 -1.92 18.71 1.12
C PRO A 36 -0.64 18.00 1.63
N PHE A 37 -0.74 17.27 2.74
CA PHE A 37 0.37 16.52 3.35
C PHE A 37 0.06 15.02 3.50
N GLY A 38 -0.90 14.52 2.72
CA GLY A 38 -1.31 13.13 2.75
C GLY A 38 -0.34 12.21 2.02
N ALA A 39 -0.36 10.93 2.38
CA ALA A 39 0.33 9.84 1.70
C ALA A 39 -0.01 9.80 0.21
N LEU A 40 -1.25 10.16 -0.17
CA LEU A 40 -1.68 10.24 -1.56
C LEU A 40 -0.79 11.18 -2.42
N ARG A 41 -0.20 12.23 -1.85
CA ARG A 41 0.67 13.17 -2.59
C ARG A 41 2.14 12.75 -2.62
N LEU A 42 2.52 11.75 -1.84
CA LEU A 42 3.90 11.28 -1.81
C LEU A 42 4.22 10.49 -3.07
N ARG A 43 5.48 10.56 -3.52
CA ARG A 43 5.94 9.80 -4.68
C ARG A 43 5.92 8.31 -4.36
N LEU A 44 5.36 7.49 -5.24
CA LEU A 44 5.20 6.06 -5.01
C LEU A 44 6.53 5.39 -4.61
N GLY A 45 7.59 5.60 -5.40
CA GLY A 45 8.90 4.99 -5.14
C GLY A 45 9.58 5.47 -3.86
N SER A 46 9.14 6.59 -3.28
CA SER A 46 9.65 7.08 -1.98
C SER A 46 8.97 6.41 -0.79
N MET A 47 7.67 6.09 -0.92
CA MET A 47 6.90 5.39 0.11
C MET A 47 7.00 3.87 -0.01
N PHE A 48 7.30 3.39 -1.21
CA PHE A 48 7.36 1.98 -1.55
C PHE A 48 8.66 1.68 -2.29
N PRO A 49 9.78 1.57 -1.55
CA PRO A 49 11.07 1.32 -2.17
C PRO A 49 11.17 -0.13 -2.72
N PRO A 50 12.10 -0.39 -3.65
CA PRO A 50 12.33 -1.71 -4.26
C PRO A 50 12.38 -2.90 -3.29
N GLU A 51 12.93 -2.69 -2.10
CA GLU A 51 13.08 -3.70 -1.07
C GLU A 51 11.75 -4.13 -0.45
N VAL A 52 10.73 -3.27 -0.50
CA VAL A 52 9.37 -3.65 -0.13
C VAL A 52 8.82 -4.68 -1.11
N LEU A 53 8.97 -4.45 -2.40
CA LEU A 53 8.55 -5.43 -3.40
C LEU A 53 9.32 -6.75 -3.25
N SER A 54 10.64 -6.68 -3.09
CA SER A 54 11.46 -7.87 -2.84
C SER A 54 11.01 -8.63 -1.58
N SER A 55 10.60 -7.93 -0.52
CA SER A 55 10.12 -8.56 0.72
C SER A 55 8.75 -9.24 0.53
N LEU A 56 7.84 -8.60 -0.21
CA LEU A 56 6.54 -9.16 -0.54
C LEU A 56 6.68 -10.41 -1.42
N ALA A 57 7.49 -10.34 -2.46
CA ALA A 57 7.80 -11.46 -3.34
C ALA A 57 8.43 -12.62 -2.56
N TRP A 58 9.40 -12.34 -1.68
CA TRP A 58 10.01 -13.34 -0.81
C TRP A 58 8.98 -14.01 0.11
N ARG A 59 8.03 -13.24 0.68
CA ARG A 59 7.06 -13.77 1.64
C ARG A 59 5.94 -14.59 0.97
N ILE A 60 5.54 -14.22 -0.24
CA ILE A 60 4.52 -14.94 -1.03
C ILE A 60 5.11 -16.17 -1.72
N ALA A 61 6.41 -16.17 -2.02
CA ALA A 61 7.12 -17.31 -2.58
C ALA A 61 7.29 -18.42 -1.51
N ASN A 62 6.18 -19.05 -1.11
CA ASN A 62 6.12 -20.13 -0.12
C ASN A 62 7.09 -21.27 -0.49
N ASP A 63 7.15 -21.68 -1.77
CA ASP A 63 7.94 -22.84 -2.22
C ASP A 63 8.64 -22.63 -3.59
N LYS A 64 8.81 -21.38 -4.05
CA LYS A 64 9.44 -21.08 -5.35
C LYS A 64 10.87 -20.58 -5.16
N PRO A 65 11.89 -21.45 -5.26
CA PRO A 65 13.26 -21.12 -4.89
C PRO A 65 13.85 -20.01 -5.75
N ASP A 66 13.50 -19.93 -7.03
CA ASP A 66 14.04 -18.91 -7.95
C ASP A 66 13.58 -17.49 -7.55
N ILE A 67 12.29 -17.33 -7.24
CA ILE A 67 11.73 -16.05 -6.77
C ILE A 67 12.33 -15.68 -5.43
N ALA A 68 12.44 -16.65 -4.52
CA ALA A 68 13.07 -16.44 -3.24
C ALA A 68 14.50 -15.92 -3.47
N ILE A 69 15.38 -16.68 -4.12
CA ILE A 69 16.78 -16.32 -4.35
C ILE A 69 16.92 -14.92 -4.99
N ASN A 70 16.13 -14.64 -6.03
CA ASN A 70 16.15 -13.34 -6.70
C ASN A 70 15.71 -12.20 -5.78
N SER A 71 14.66 -12.42 -4.98
CA SER A 71 14.16 -11.45 -4.01
C SER A 71 15.15 -11.22 -2.87
N ALA A 72 15.85 -12.26 -2.40
CA ALA A 72 16.94 -12.12 -1.43
C ALA A 72 18.07 -11.25 -1.96
N LEU A 73 18.43 -11.46 -3.23
CA LEU A 73 19.44 -10.66 -3.90
C LEU A 73 18.98 -9.21 -4.02
N GLY A 74 17.71 -8.98 -4.41
CA GLY A 74 17.08 -7.66 -4.41
C GLY A 74 17.19 -6.96 -3.06
N LEU A 75 16.85 -7.64 -1.96
CA LEU A 75 17.00 -7.10 -0.59
C LEU A 75 18.44 -6.78 -0.17
N ARG A 76 19.43 -7.46 -0.76
CA ARG A 76 20.86 -7.22 -0.47
C ARG A 76 21.44 -6.09 -1.30
N LEU A 77 21.01 -5.97 -2.55
CA LEU A 77 21.52 -5.00 -3.52
C LEU A 77 20.67 -3.71 -3.59
N GLY A 78 19.58 -3.62 -2.84
CA GLY A 78 18.63 -2.50 -2.91
C GLY A 78 17.83 -2.49 -4.22
N GLY A 79 17.64 -3.67 -4.82
CA GLY A 79 17.05 -3.85 -6.13
C GLY A 79 15.66 -4.47 -6.09
N VAL A 80 14.98 -4.41 -7.24
CA VAL A 80 13.69 -5.06 -7.49
C VAL A 80 13.94 -6.42 -8.15
N PRO A 81 13.21 -7.49 -7.81
CA PRO A 81 13.23 -8.71 -8.61
C PRO A 81 12.72 -8.48 -10.04
N SER A 82 12.97 -9.43 -10.94
CA SER A 82 12.51 -9.32 -12.33
C SER A 82 10.97 -9.30 -12.41
N CYS A 83 10.38 -8.20 -12.91
CA CYS A 83 8.92 -8.07 -13.04
C CYS A 83 8.32 -9.17 -13.92
N SER A 84 8.98 -9.54 -15.03
CA SER A 84 8.51 -10.62 -15.91
C SER A 84 8.51 -11.98 -15.23
N MET A 85 9.43 -12.23 -14.29
CA MET A 85 9.44 -13.44 -13.48
C MET A 85 8.27 -13.43 -12.50
N LEU A 86 7.99 -12.28 -11.87
CA LEU A 86 6.85 -12.15 -10.97
C LEU A 86 5.52 -12.38 -11.70
N TYR A 87 5.34 -11.82 -12.90
CA TYR A 87 4.12 -12.02 -13.69
C TYR A 87 3.78 -13.49 -13.98
N ARG A 88 4.79 -14.34 -14.19
CA ARG A 88 4.56 -15.77 -14.47
C ARG A 88 3.94 -16.50 -13.29
N GLU A 89 4.22 -16.03 -12.09
CA GLU A 89 3.94 -16.76 -10.87
C GLU A 89 2.84 -16.12 -10.04
N TYR A 90 2.73 -14.79 -10.11
CA TYR A 90 1.77 -13.99 -9.38
C TYR A 90 1.58 -12.62 -10.07
N HIS A 91 0.48 -12.50 -10.80
CA HIS A 91 0.21 -11.38 -11.70
C HIS A 91 0.29 -10.02 -10.99
N GLU A 92 -0.28 -9.91 -9.79
CA GLU A 92 -0.37 -8.67 -9.04
C GLU A 92 1.02 -8.19 -8.55
N LEU A 93 1.95 -9.12 -8.28
CA LEU A 93 3.33 -8.78 -7.95
C LEU A 93 4.07 -8.25 -9.18
N GLY A 94 3.82 -8.85 -10.35
CA GLY A 94 4.33 -8.34 -11.62
C GLY A 94 3.81 -6.94 -11.93
N ALA A 95 2.51 -6.73 -11.77
CA ALA A 95 1.86 -5.42 -11.98
C ALA A 95 2.38 -4.37 -11.00
N LEU A 96 2.51 -4.69 -9.72
CA LEU A 96 3.07 -3.78 -8.74
C LEU A 96 4.54 -3.45 -9.04
N CYS A 97 5.31 -4.43 -9.52
CA CYS A 97 6.70 -4.23 -9.97
C CYS A 97 6.80 -3.20 -11.08
N ASP A 98 6.03 -3.37 -12.15
CA ASP A 98 6.03 -2.46 -13.29
C ASP A 98 5.47 -1.09 -12.92
N LEU A 99 4.49 -1.04 -12.03
CA LEU A 99 3.96 0.22 -11.52
C LEU A 99 5.04 1.05 -10.81
N ILE A 100 5.81 0.44 -9.91
CA ILE A 100 6.91 1.12 -9.21
C ILE A 100 8.01 1.52 -10.20
N ARG A 101 8.36 0.64 -11.14
CA ARG A 101 9.42 0.87 -12.12
C ARG A 101 9.10 2.02 -13.09
N LEU A 102 7.87 2.06 -13.59
CA LEU A 102 7.46 3.00 -14.64
C LEU A 102 6.92 4.31 -14.05
N LYS A 103 6.18 4.22 -12.93
CA LYS A 103 5.43 5.33 -12.34
C LYS A 103 5.88 5.68 -10.92
N GLY A 104 7.00 5.14 -10.43
CA GLY A 104 7.51 5.43 -9.08
C GLY A 104 7.80 6.91 -8.80
N HIS A 105 7.99 7.73 -9.84
CA HIS A 105 8.18 9.17 -9.72
C HIS A 105 6.87 9.96 -9.57
N LEU A 106 5.74 9.35 -9.92
CA LEU A 106 4.42 9.95 -9.82
C LEU A 106 3.92 9.92 -8.37
N PRO A 107 3.08 10.88 -7.97
CA PRO A 107 2.38 10.82 -6.71
C PRO A 107 1.34 9.69 -6.70
N ILE A 108 1.08 9.13 -5.51
CA ILE A 108 0.21 7.95 -5.37
C ILE A 108 -1.21 8.18 -5.88
N TYR A 109 -1.76 9.39 -5.75
CA TYR A 109 -3.12 9.69 -6.24
C TYR A 109 -3.29 9.50 -7.76
N GLU A 110 -2.22 9.62 -8.56
CA GLU A 110 -2.29 9.45 -10.02
C GLU A 110 -2.29 7.98 -10.44
N VAL A 111 -1.91 7.09 -9.52
CA VAL A 111 -1.75 5.66 -9.77
C VAL A 111 -2.59 4.80 -8.84
N LEU A 112 -3.56 5.41 -8.15
CA LEU A 112 -4.33 4.76 -7.09
C LEU A 112 -5.09 3.53 -7.61
N ASP A 113 -5.70 3.67 -8.79
CA ASP A 113 -6.51 2.63 -9.44
C ASP A 113 -5.68 1.39 -9.85
N GLU A 114 -4.39 1.58 -10.11
CA GLU A 114 -3.44 0.49 -10.38
C GLU A 114 -2.79 -0.03 -9.10
N LEU A 115 -2.49 0.86 -8.14
CA LEU A 115 -1.78 0.49 -6.91
C LEU A 115 -2.66 -0.32 -5.97
N VAL A 116 -3.87 0.16 -5.67
CA VAL A 116 -4.70 -0.39 -4.61
C VAL A 116 -5.13 -1.83 -4.88
N PRO A 117 -5.65 -2.19 -6.07
CA PRO A 117 -6.05 -3.58 -6.33
C PRO A 117 -4.88 -4.55 -6.18
N ASN A 118 -3.72 -4.21 -6.76
CA ASN A 118 -2.54 -5.07 -6.73
C ASN A 118 -1.97 -5.21 -5.31
N LEU A 119 -1.77 -4.08 -4.61
CA LEU A 119 -1.25 -4.10 -3.24
C LEU A 119 -2.24 -4.75 -2.25
N GLY A 120 -3.53 -4.48 -2.41
CA GLY A 120 -4.59 -5.04 -1.56
C GLY A 120 -4.64 -6.56 -1.65
N VAL A 121 -4.64 -7.11 -2.87
CA VAL A 121 -4.65 -8.56 -3.11
C VAL A 121 -3.39 -9.23 -2.57
N ILE A 122 -2.21 -8.64 -2.80
CA ILE A 122 -0.93 -9.11 -2.26
C ILE A 122 -0.99 -9.22 -0.72
N LEU A 123 -1.42 -8.15 -0.04
CA LEU A 123 -1.45 -8.12 1.43
C LEU A 123 -2.51 -9.09 1.98
N SER A 124 -3.68 -9.16 1.35
CA SER A 124 -4.76 -10.09 1.74
C SER A 124 -4.32 -11.55 1.63
N ASN A 125 -3.66 -11.92 0.53
CA ASN A 125 -3.12 -13.28 0.34
C ASN A 125 -2.03 -13.66 1.35
N MET A 126 -1.37 -12.66 1.95
CA MET A 126 -0.43 -12.87 3.06
C MET A 126 -1.12 -12.96 4.44
N GLY A 127 -2.46 -12.91 4.49
CA GLY A 127 -3.25 -12.92 5.72
C GLY A 127 -3.27 -11.59 6.47
N LEU A 128 -2.95 -10.47 5.80
CA LEU A 128 -2.94 -9.14 6.40
C LEU A 128 -4.27 -8.43 6.15
N SER A 129 -4.96 -8.06 7.24
CA SER A 129 -6.26 -7.38 7.16
C SER A 129 -6.19 -6.02 6.47
N GLU A 130 -5.02 -5.38 6.44
CA GLU A 130 -4.82 -4.14 5.69
C GLU A 130 -5.10 -4.30 4.19
N GLY A 131 -4.95 -5.50 3.62
CA GLY A 131 -5.26 -5.76 2.21
C GLY A 131 -6.74 -5.58 1.90
N ASP A 132 -7.61 -6.27 2.65
CA ASP A 132 -9.06 -6.20 2.48
C ASP A 132 -9.60 -4.79 2.76
N LEU A 133 -9.08 -4.16 3.82
CA LEU A 133 -9.48 -2.80 4.19
C LEU A 133 -9.08 -1.77 3.12
N LEU A 134 -7.91 -1.95 2.49
CA LEU A 134 -7.46 -1.08 1.41
C LEU A 134 -8.43 -1.16 0.22
N ILE A 135 -8.83 -2.38 -0.17
CA ILE A 135 -9.80 -2.60 -1.25
C ILE A 135 -11.16 -1.98 -0.89
N SER A 136 -11.69 -2.22 0.31
CA SER A 136 -12.96 -1.64 0.74
C SER A 136 -12.91 -0.11 0.80
N SER A 137 -11.80 0.49 1.27
CA SER A 137 -11.64 1.95 1.33
C SER A 137 -11.59 2.59 -0.06
N TYR A 138 -10.98 1.94 -1.03
CA TYR A 138 -10.96 2.39 -2.43
C TYR A 138 -12.35 2.32 -3.06
N ARG A 139 -13.08 1.22 -2.86
CA ARG A 139 -14.50 1.13 -3.26
C ARG A 139 -15.35 2.22 -2.60
N ALA A 140 -15.08 2.54 -1.34
CA ALA A 140 -15.83 3.57 -0.61
C ALA A 140 -15.62 4.97 -1.19
N VAL A 141 -14.40 5.30 -1.63
CA VAL A 141 -14.12 6.57 -2.33
C VAL A 141 -14.80 6.63 -3.69
N ASN A 142 -14.91 5.49 -4.39
CA ASN A 142 -15.56 5.40 -5.69
C ASN A 142 -17.10 5.25 -5.61
N GLY A 143 -17.68 5.21 -4.41
CA GLY A 143 -19.12 5.03 -4.23
C GLY A 143 -19.62 3.61 -4.51
N GLU A 144 -18.73 2.62 -4.51
CA GLU A 144 -19.01 1.22 -4.84
C GLU A 144 -19.05 0.30 -3.60
N ALA A 145 -18.73 0.83 -2.41
CA ALA A 145 -18.71 0.04 -1.18
C ALA A 145 -20.12 -0.28 -0.66
N ARG A 146 -20.28 -1.47 -0.08
CA ARG A 146 -21.51 -1.86 0.61
C ARG A 146 -21.62 -1.14 1.95
N GLU A 147 -22.84 -1.01 2.46
CA GLU A 147 -23.10 -0.37 3.76
C GLU A 147 -22.32 -1.02 4.91
N GLU A 148 -22.22 -2.35 4.91
CA GLU A 148 -21.43 -3.10 5.91
C GLU A 148 -19.93 -2.78 5.85
N GLU A 149 -19.38 -2.59 4.64
CA GLU A 149 -17.98 -2.21 4.44
C GLU A 149 -17.74 -0.80 4.98
N LEU A 150 -18.65 0.13 4.70
CA LEU A 150 -18.59 1.51 5.20
C LEU A 150 -18.62 1.55 6.73
N LEU A 151 -19.56 0.84 7.36
CA LEU A 151 -19.66 0.76 8.82
C LEU A 151 -18.37 0.22 9.46
N ARG A 152 -17.79 -0.84 8.86
CA ARG A 152 -16.52 -1.42 9.32
C ARG A 152 -15.37 -0.42 9.18
N LEU A 153 -15.26 0.26 8.04
CA LEU A 153 -14.22 1.25 7.79
C LEU A 153 -14.33 2.43 8.76
N PHE A 154 -15.54 2.92 9.02
CA PHE A 154 -15.76 4.05 9.92
C PHE A 154 -15.44 3.71 11.37
N LYS A 155 -15.81 2.50 11.82
CA LYS A 155 -15.42 2.00 13.14
C LYS A 155 -13.90 1.94 13.29
N LEU A 156 -13.21 1.38 12.30
CA LEU A 156 -11.74 1.27 12.31
C LEU A 156 -11.04 2.63 12.21
N TYR A 157 -11.58 3.55 11.43
CA TYR A 157 -11.05 4.90 11.29
C TYR A 157 -11.05 5.63 12.64
N ASP A 158 -12.13 5.45 13.42
CA ASP A 158 -12.25 5.99 14.78
C ASP A 158 -11.27 5.30 15.75
N GLU A 159 -11.22 3.96 15.76
CA GLU A 159 -10.33 3.17 16.63
C GLU A 159 -8.84 3.45 16.38
N TRP A 160 -8.42 3.63 15.12
CA TRP A 160 -7.03 3.94 14.79
C TRP A 160 -6.64 5.36 15.19
N GLY A 161 -7.58 6.18 15.69
CA GLY A 161 -7.30 7.56 16.12
C GLY A 161 -6.73 8.42 14.99
N LEU A 162 -7.04 8.08 13.73
CA LEU A 162 -6.43 8.70 12.55
C LEU A 162 -6.76 10.19 12.40
N TYR A 163 -7.78 10.68 13.13
CA TYR A 163 -8.02 12.11 13.37
C TYR A 163 -6.76 12.86 13.83
N ALA A 164 -5.85 12.21 14.56
CA ALA A 164 -4.66 12.83 15.11
C ALA A 164 -3.63 13.21 14.04
N HIS A 165 -3.48 12.47 12.94
CA HIS A 165 -2.46 12.79 11.92
C HIS A 165 -2.84 13.98 11.03
N LEU A 166 -4.14 14.19 10.78
CA LEU A 166 -4.65 15.36 10.07
C LEU A 166 -4.65 16.63 10.94
N ASN A 167 -4.82 16.50 12.27
CA ASN A 167 -4.85 17.65 13.19
C ASN A 167 -3.51 17.96 13.89
N ALA A 168 -2.61 17.00 14.11
CA ALA A 168 -1.35 17.23 14.82
C ALA A 168 -0.37 18.12 14.03
N GLN A 169 -0.40 18.09 12.69
CA GLN A 169 0.37 19.05 11.88
C GLN A 169 -0.19 20.47 11.89
N ARG A 170 -1.48 20.65 12.27
CA ARG A 170 -2.07 21.97 12.48
C ARG A 170 -1.58 22.63 13.78
N ASN A 171 -1.28 21.84 14.82
CA ASN A 171 -0.82 22.36 16.12
C ASN A 171 0.69 22.70 16.17
N GLY A 172 1.46 22.37 15.14
CA GLY A 172 2.90 22.69 15.04
C GLY A 172 3.22 24.03 14.37
N ARG A 173 2.23 24.73 13.81
CA ARG A 173 2.37 26.10 13.28
C ARG A 173 1.36 27.00 13.98
N ARG A 174 1.82 27.70 15.02
CA ARG A 174 1.12 28.89 15.51
C ARG A 174 1.27 30.03 14.48
N PRO A 175 0.31 30.96 14.41
CA PRO A 175 0.48 32.21 13.65
C PRO A 175 1.72 32.98 14.09
#